data_AF-A0A0F0CTT9-F1
#
_entry.id   AF-A0A0F0CTT9-F1
#
_cell.length_a   1.000
_cell.length_b   1.000
_cell.length_c   1.000
_cell.angle_alpha   90.00
_cell.angle_beta   90.00
_cell.angle_gamma   90.00
#
_symmetry.space_group_name_H-M   'P 1'
#
loop_
_entity.id
_entity.type
_entity.pdbx_description
1 polymer ?
#
loop_
_entity_poly.entity_id
_entity_poly.type
_entity_poly.pdbx_seq_one_letter_code
_entity_poly.pdbx_strand_id
1 'polypeptide(L)'
;MNIFRQIILFFLVLFLSISVKGEDVEVISETAVNSDVEEIGKTIIDMTASAWRVWQDGVIIDNVYVEGSRGILFAGGLSGNIFKSYLIFEQSKNLIKDRGTLEYIKATADAFSMSMRNWQLGYTHDNIPFPQGASCVYTLTSCYNLAVSVSSGNSTGARMMEEETLYNSILYNLSVRNEKIFLLSRALAKTFSFEFARWQDSCFIADIQAKGGIAPQPAPIGVGPGQVKGAKGNNGKLKGAYFDAEEMKKNFIKYLDDLNKKRTGKSGVSSISSKI
;
A
#
# COMPACT_ATOMS: atom_id res chain seq x y z
N MET A 1 26.28 -12.79 7.41
CA MET A 1 25.42 -11.65 7.79
C MET A 1 23.94 -11.78 7.36
N ASN A 2 23.52 -12.87 6.69
CA ASN A 2 22.12 -13.04 6.24
C ASN A 2 21.21 -13.84 7.20
N ILE A 3 21.80 -14.72 8.02
CA ILE A 3 21.03 -15.60 8.92
C ILE A 3 20.36 -14.80 10.06
N PHE A 4 21.05 -13.79 10.60
CA PHE A 4 20.50 -12.95 11.67
C PHE A 4 19.30 -12.09 11.23
N ARG A 5 19.30 -11.58 9.98
CA ARG A 5 18.17 -10.83 9.41
C ARG A 5 16.97 -11.73 9.14
N GLN A 6 17.19 -12.95 8.66
CA GLN A 6 16.12 -13.92 8.45
C GLN A 6 15.51 -14.40 9.77
N ILE A 7 16.31 -14.61 10.81
CA ILE A 7 15.81 -14.98 12.15
C ILE A 7 14.95 -13.86 12.74
N ILE A 8 15.36 -12.58 12.62
CA ILE A 8 14.57 -11.45 13.12
C ILE A 8 13.25 -11.30 12.35
N LEU A 9 13.25 -11.44 11.01
CA LEU A 9 12.01 -11.44 10.23
C LEU A 9 11.10 -12.62 10.60
N PHE A 10 11.68 -13.81 10.82
CA PHE A 10 10.92 -15.00 11.18
C PHE A 10 10.28 -14.86 12.57
N PHE A 11 10.99 -14.27 13.54
CA PHE A 11 10.43 -13.96 14.86
C PHE A 11 9.34 -12.87 14.80
N LEU A 12 9.49 -11.85 13.95
CA LEU A 12 8.46 -10.83 13.73
C LEU A 12 7.19 -11.44 13.11
N VAL A 13 7.35 -12.33 12.13
CA VAL A 13 6.23 -13.04 11.47
C VAL A 13 5.55 -14.03 12.42
N LEU A 14 6.31 -14.74 13.27
CA LEU A 14 5.75 -15.65 14.27
C LEU A 14 5.03 -14.92 15.41
N PHE A 15 5.56 -13.80 15.90
CA PHE A 15 4.90 -13.00 16.94
C PHE A 15 3.62 -12.32 16.43
N LEU A 16 3.60 -11.86 15.17
CA LEU A 16 2.40 -11.33 14.51
C LEU A 16 1.35 -12.41 14.20
N SER A 17 1.68 -13.70 14.34
CA SER A 17 0.75 -14.82 14.14
C SER A 17 0.10 -15.32 15.43
N ILE A 18 0.45 -14.74 16.58
CA ILE A 18 -0.27 -14.98 17.85
C ILE A 18 -1.56 -14.16 17.79
N SER A 19 -2.58 -14.77 17.20
CA SER A 19 -3.96 -14.30 17.20
C SER A 19 -4.40 -14.11 18.65
N VAL A 20 -4.67 -12.87 19.05
CA VAL A 20 -5.30 -12.56 20.34
C VAL A 20 -6.72 -13.11 20.29
N LYS A 21 -6.87 -14.36 20.73
CA LYS A 21 -8.15 -15.02 20.94
C LYS A 21 -8.67 -14.66 22.32
N GLY A 22 -9.75 -13.88 22.31
CA GLY A 22 -10.69 -13.73 23.41
C GLY A 22 -10.26 -12.74 24.49
N GLU A 23 -10.99 -11.64 24.62
CA GLU A 23 -11.11 -10.93 25.89
C GLU A 23 -12.50 -10.30 25.98
N ASP A 24 -13.22 -10.68 27.03
CA ASP A 24 -14.53 -10.16 27.42
C ASP A 24 -14.40 -8.68 27.79
N VAL A 25 -15.25 -7.83 27.21
CA VAL A 25 -15.21 -6.39 27.40
C VAL A 25 -16.40 -5.93 28.25
N GLU A 26 -16.10 -5.32 29.39
CA GLU A 26 -17.06 -4.65 30.27
C GLU A 26 -17.73 -3.46 29.57
N VAL A 27 -19.06 -3.45 29.60
CA VAL A 27 -19.92 -2.51 28.88
C VAL A 27 -19.96 -1.15 29.59
N ILE A 28 -19.38 -0.11 28.98
CA ILE A 28 -19.55 1.29 29.38
C ILE A 28 -20.27 2.08 28.27
N SER A 29 -21.25 2.89 28.69
CA SER A 29 -22.32 3.56 27.93
C SER A 29 -21.96 4.20 26.57
N GLU A 30 -22.95 4.16 25.67
CA GLU A 30 -22.79 3.93 24.22
C GLU A 30 -23.04 5.16 23.29
N THR A 31 -23.53 6.30 23.79
CA THR A 31 -24.13 7.34 22.92
C THR A 31 -23.39 8.69 22.82
N ALA A 32 -22.54 9.07 23.78
CA ALA A 32 -21.81 10.34 23.75
C ALA A 32 -20.39 10.23 23.17
N VAL A 33 -19.95 9.03 22.75
CA VAL A 33 -18.54 8.75 22.45
C VAL A 33 -18.28 8.35 20.99
N ASN A 34 -19.31 8.37 20.13
CA ASN A 34 -19.16 8.00 18.72
C ASN A 34 -18.65 9.14 17.81
N SER A 35 -19.00 10.41 18.09
CA SER A 35 -18.58 11.56 17.26
C SER A 35 -17.06 11.76 17.28
N ASP A 36 -16.46 11.67 18.47
CA ASP A 36 -15.05 12.00 18.66
C ASP A 36 -14.14 10.93 18.04
N VAL A 37 -14.55 9.65 18.15
CA VAL A 37 -13.84 8.51 17.55
C VAL A 37 -13.90 8.57 16.02
N GLU A 38 -15.07 8.90 15.48
CA GLU A 38 -15.22 9.09 14.04
C GLU A 38 -14.37 10.25 13.51
N GLU A 39 -14.35 11.38 14.22
CA GLU A 39 -13.58 12.57 13.83
C GLU A 39 -12.08 12.28 13.83
N ILE A 40 -11.58 11.55 14.82
CA ILE A 40 -10.19 11.09 14.85
C ILE A 40 -9.89 10.22 13.63
N GLY A 41 -10.74 9.24 13.33
CA GLY A 41 -10.56 8.38 12.15
C GLY A 41 -10.56 9.15 10.83
N LYS A 42 -11.50 10.08 10.65
CA LYS A 42 -11.58 10.96 9.47
C LYS A 42 -10.33 11.82 9.33
N THR A 43 -9.83 12.36 10.44
CA THR A 43 -8.61 13.18 10.48
C THR A 43 -7.38 12.38 10.03
N ILE A 44 -7.22 11.15 10.53
CA ILE A 44 -6.11 10.27 10.12
C ILE A 44 -6.20 9.97 8.62
N ILE A 45 -7.40 9.72 8.10
CA ILE A 45 -7.63 9.45 6.67
C ILE A 45 -7.20 10.64 5.81
N ASP A 46 -7.59 11.87 6.16
CA ASP A 46 -7.20 13.07 5.42
C ASP A 46 -5.68 13.24 5.34
N MET A 47 -5.01 13.10 6.49
CA MET A 47 -3.56 13.21 6.56
C MET A 47 -2.86 12.09 5.79
N THR A 48 -3.42 10.88 5.83
CA THR A 48 -2.89 9.71 5.11
C THR A 48 -3.03 9.89 3.62
N ALA A 49 -4.18 10.35 3.12
CA ALA A 49 -4.40 10.64 1.71
C ALA A 49 -3.48 11.77 1.21
N SER A 50 -3.25 12.80 2.03
CA SER A 50 -2.27 13.85 1.72
C SER A 50 -0.84 13.31 1.63
N ALA A 51 -0.41 12.51 2.61
CA ALA A 51 0.93 11.91 2.63
C ALA A 51 1.11 10.91 1.47
N TRP A 52 0.04 10.21 1.08
CA TRP A 52 0.02 9.28 -0.04
C TRP A 52 0.36 9.96 -1.36
N ARG A 53 -0.28 11.11 -1.63
CA ARG A 53 -0.02 11.89 -2.86
C ARG A 53 1.44 12.27 -2.98
N VAL A 54 2.02 12.81 -1.91
CA VAL A 54 3.45 13.20 -1.86
C VAL A 54 4.37 11.99 -2.08
N TRP A 55 4.00 10.83 -1.54
CA TRP A 55 4.74 9.60 -1.76
C TRP A 55 4.65 9.15 -3.23
N GLN A 56 3.45 8.96 -3.76
CA GLN A 56 3.23 8.45 -5.13
C GLN A 56 3.93 9.34 -6.18
N ASP A 57 3.86 10.66 -6.03
CA ASP A 57 4.49 11.61 -6.96
C ASP A 57 6.02 11.57 -6.93
N GLY A 58 6.61 11.09 -5.84
CA GLY A 58 8.06 11.01 -5.65
C GLY A 58 8.65 9.61 -5.77
N VAL A 59 7.83 8.59 -6.02
CA VAL A 59 8.32 7.24 -6.30
C VAL A 59 8.77 7.16 -7.76
N ILE A 60 9.94 6.55 -7.94
CA ILE A 60 10.51 6.28 -9.25
C ILE A 60 10.75 4.78 -9.39
N ILE A 61 10.81 4.34 -10.65
CA ILE A 61 11.12 2.97 -11.02
C ILE A 61 12.46 3.02 -11.75
N ASP A 62 13.46 2.38 -11.17
CA ASP A 62 14.84 2.44 -11.61
C ASP A 62 15.48 1.05 -11.71
N ASN A 63 16.72 1.03 -12.23
CA ASN A 63 17.53 -0.18 -12.42
C ASN A 63 16.82 -1.27 -13.21
N VAL A 64 16.02 -0.85 -14.17
CA VAL A 64 15.24 -1.72 -15.01
C VAL A 64 16.14 -2.30 -16.11
N TYR A 65 16.29 -3.62 -16.19
CA TYR A 65 17.08 -4.26 -17.25
C TYR A 65 16.15 -4.85 -18.29
N VAL A 66 16.33 -4.48 -19.55
CA VAL A 66 15.54 -5.00 -20.68
C VAL A 66 16.34 -6.11 -21.37
N GLU A 67 15.78 -7.32 -21.41
CA GLU A 67 16.37 -8.48 -22.06
C GLU A 67 15.35 -9.22 -22.95
N GLY A 68 15.85 -9.77 -24.06
CA GLY A 68 15.12 -10.71 -24.90
C GLY A 68 14.44 -10.09 -26.13
N SER A 69 13.90 -10.95 -26.99
CA SER A 69 13.24 -10.59 -28.26
C SER A 69 11.89 -9.91 -28.09
N ARG A 70 11.39 -9.82 -26.85
CA ARG A 70 10.12 -9.17 -26.50
C ARG A 70 10.32 -7.86 -25.73
N GLY A 71 11.57 -7.49 -25.42
CA GLY A 71 11.89 -6.37 -24.55
C GLY A 71 11.21 -6.49 -23.19
N ILE A 72 11.43 -7.62 -22.48
CA ILE A 72 10.83 -7.88 -21.17
C ILE A 72 11.87 -7.57 -20.08
N LEU A 73 11.40 -7.24 -18.89
CA LEU A 73 12.27 -6.85 -17.78
C LEU A 73 12.87 -8.03 -17.02
N PHE A 74 14.03 -7.76 -16.41
CA PHE A 74 14.41 -8.36 -15.14
C PHE A 74 14.16 -7.36 -14.00
N ALA A 75 13.79 -7.90 -12.82
CA ALA A 75 13.21 -7.22 -11.66
C ALA A 75 13.62 -5.74 -11.48
N GLY A 76 12.73 -4.84 -11.85
CA GLY A 76 12.75 -3.44 -11.40
C GLY A 76 12.08 -3.32 -10.03
N GLY A 77 12.64 -2.48 -9.16
CA GLY A 77 12.07 -2.17 -7.85
C GLY A 77 11.49 -0.75 -7.79
N LEU A 78 10.69 -0.48 -6.76
CA LEU A 78 10.29 0.89 -6.44
C LEU A 78 11.37 1.56 -5.60
N SER A 79 11.85 2.71 -6.05
CA SER A 79 12.82 3.54 -5.33
C SER A 79 12.32 4.99 -5.23
N GLY A 80 13.15 5.89 -4.70
CA GLY A 80 12.78 7.28 -4.47
C GLY A 80 12.14 7.53 -3.09
N ASN A 81 11.06 8.31 -3.05
CA ASN A 81 10.44 8.71 -1.78
C ASN A 81 9.95 7.50 -0.99
N ILE A 82 10.15 7.57 0.33
CA ILE A 82 9.58 6.64 1.31
C ILE A 82 8.36 7.32 1.91
N PHE A 83 7.29 6.56 2.18
CA PHE A 83 6.13 7.08 2.89
C PHE A 83 6.55 7.47 4.32
N LYS A 84 6.43 8.74 4.71
CA LYS A 84 6.96 9.25 5.98
C LYS A 84 5.84 9.55 6.97
N SER A 85 5.83 8.84 8.10
CA SER A 85 4.84 9.05 9.17
C SER A 85 4.85 10.47 9.75
N TYR A 86 6.00 11.16 9.75
CA TYR A 86 6.07 12.53 10.25
C TYR A 86 5.19 13.50 9.44
N LEU A 87 4.92 13.23 8.16
CA LEU A 87 4.03 14.10 7.36
C LEU A 87 2.60 14.08 7.90
N ILE A 88 2.16 12.93 8.42
CA ILE A 88 0.86 12.78 9.10
C ILE A 88 0.93 13.45 10.49
N PHE A 89 2.01 13.22 11.23
CA PHE A 89 2.13 13.71 12.61
C PHE A 89 2.31 15.23 12.72
N GLU A 90 3.03 15.88 11.82
CA GLU A 90 3.17 17.34 11.83
C GLU A 90 1.86 18.05 11.49
N GLN A 91 1.04 17.46 10.60
CA GLN A 91 -0.29 17.97 10.31
C GLN A 91 -1.21 17.87 11.54
N SER A 92 -1.09 16.81 12.35
CA SER A 92 -1.95 16.60 13.51
C SER A 92 -1.64 17.51 14.70
N LYS A 93 -0.37 17.87 14.93
CA LYS A 93 0.04 18.77 16.03
C LYS A 93 -0.65 20.14 16.01
N ASN A 94 -0.97 20.65 14.83
CA ASN A 94 -1.62 21.96 14.69
C ASN A 94 -3.14 21.90 14.89
N LEU A 95 -3.73 20.71 14.74
CA LEU A 95 -5.18 20.51 14.77
C LEU A 95 -5.66 19.90 16.08
N ILE A 96 -4.82 19.13 16.77
CA ILE A 96 -5.22 18.32 17.92
C ILE A 96 -4.39 18.69 19.13
N LYS A 97 -5.08 19.00 20.23
CA LYS A 97 -4.47 19.38 21.51
C LYS A 97 -4.43 18.25 22.54
N ASP A 98 -5.27 17.22 22.36
CA ASP A 98 -5.30 16.08 23.27
C ASP A 98 -4.11 15.14 23.03
N ARG A 99 -3.39 14.83 24.12
CA ARG A 99 -2.15 14.03 24.07
C ARG A 99 -2.43 12.58 23.69
N GLY A 100 -3.53 11.99 24.18
CA GLY A 100 -3.88 10.60 23.87
C GLY A 100 -4.21 10.42 22.39
N THR A 101 -4.95 11.37 21.82
CA THR A 101 -5.29 11.40 20.40
C THR A 101 -4.05 11.59 19.53
N LEU A 102 -3.13 12.49 19.91
CA LEU A 102 -1.86 12.66 19.19
C LEU A 102 -1.01 11.39 19.20
N GLU A 103 -0.99 10.67 20.33
CA GLU A 103 -0.29 9.38 20.44
C GLU A 103 -0.93 8.33 19.54
N TYR A 104 -2.27 8.27 19.48
CA TYR A 104 -2.99 7.35 18.60
C TYR A 104 -2.72 7.61 17.11
N ILE A 105 -2.74 8.88 16.71
CA ILE A 105 -2.44 9.29 15.34
C ILE A 105 -1.00 8.92 14.99
N LYS A 106 -0.06 9.19 15.88
CA LYS A 106 1.34 8.83 15.68
C LYS A 106 1.50 7.31 15.50
N ALA A 107 0.92 6.52 16.39
CA ALA A 107 0.97 5.05 16.32
C ALA A 107 0.40 4.51 15.00
N THR A 108 -0.72 5.08 14.54
CA THR A 108 -1.35 4.70 13.27
C THR A 108 -0.50 5.10 12.07
N ALA A 109 0.04 6.32 12.07
CA ALA A 109 0.93 6.82 11.03
C ALA A 109 2.22 6.00 10.92
N ASP A 110 2.83 5.64 12.06
CA ASP A 110 4.03 4.82 12.12
C ASP A 110 3.76 3.39 11.62
N ALA A 111 2.63 2.79 12.00
CA ALA A 111 2.21 1.47 11.52
C ALA A 111 2.02 1.47 9.99
N PHE A 112 1.26 2.42 9.45
CA PHE A 112 1.02 2.51 8.01
C PHE A 112 2.32 2.81 7.24
N SER A 113 3.15 3.73 7.72
CA SER A 113 4.46 4.04 7.11
C SER A 113 5.38 2.83 7.08
N MET A 114 5.45 2.06 8.18
CA MET A 114 6.24 0.84 8.24
C MET A 114 5.73 -0.22 7.26
N SER A 115 4.41 -0.44 7.20
CA SER A 115 3.82 -1.40 6.27
C SER A 115 4.08 -1.02 4.81
N MET A 116 3.88 0.25 4.47
CA MET A 116 4.16 0.78 3.14
C MET A 116 5.63 0.64 2.75
N ARG A 117 6.54 0.92 3.69
CA ARG A 117 7.98 0.75 3.44
C ARG A 117 8.34 -0.70 3.16
N ASN A 118 7.79 -1.64 3.92
CA ASN A 118 8.04 -3.07 3.68
C ASN A 118 7.47 -3.51 2.32
N TRP A 119 6.27 -3.06 1.98
CA TRP A 119 5.69 -3.33 0.67
C TRP A 119 6.55 -2.75 -0.46
N GLN A 120 6.96 -1.49 -0.37
CA GLN A 120 7.76 -0.82 -1.40
C GLN A 120 9.12 -1.50 -1.60
N LEU A 121 9.83 -1.83 -0.51
CA LEU A 121 11.13 -2.52 -0.58
C LEU A 121 11.03 -3.95 -1.11
N GLY A 122 9.90 -4.60 -0.88
CA GLY A 122 9.63 -5.95 -1.36
C GLY A 122 9.10 -6.00 -2.80
N TYR A 123 8.69 -4.87 -3.37
CA TYR A 123 7.98 -4.82 -4.65
C TYR A 123 8.92 -5.03 -5.84
N THR A 124 8.56 -5.95 -6.72
CA THR A 124 9.23 -6.23 -7.99
C THR A 124 8.22 -6.33 -9.12
N HIS A 125 8.67 -5.96 -10.33
CA HIS A 125 7.89 -6.17 -11.55
C HIS A 125 8.75 -6.77 -12.67
N ASP A 126 8.28 -7.87 -13.22
CA ASP A 126 9.03 -8.78 -14.08
C ASP A 126 8.58 -8.65 -15.55
N ASN A 127 7.35 -8.21 -15.77
CA ASN A 127 6.69 -8.25 -17.07
C ASN A 127 6.28 -6.86 -17.60
N ILE A 128 7.24 -5.95 -17.77
CA ILE A 128 6.95 -4.64 -18.40
C ILE A 128 7.35 -4.66 -19.88
N PRO A 129 6.41 -4.52 -20.83
CA PRO A 129 6.69 -4.66 -22.25
C PRO A 129 7.20 -3.35 -22.88
N PHE A 130 8.17 -3.51 -23.79
CA PHE A 130 8.68 -2.43 -24.65
C PHE A 130 8.35 -2.73 -26.12
N PRO A 131 7.46 -1.97 -26.78
CA PRO A 131 6.92 -2.32 -28.09
C PRO A 131 7.98 -2.34 -29.20
N GLN A 132 9.08 -1.59 -29.03
CA GLN A 132 10.19 -1.55 -29.99
C GLN A 132 11.38 -2.45 -29.56
N GLY A 133 11.29 -3.12 -28.42
CA GLY A 133 12.33 -4.02 -27.89
C GLY A 133 12.69 -5.18 -28.83
N ALA A 134 11.74 -5.60 -29.65
CA ALA A 134 11.88 -6.72 -30.58
C ALA A 134 12.62 -6.36 -31.87
N SER A 135 12.76 -5.08 -32.22
CA SER A 135 13.18 -4.64 -33.56
C SER A 135 14.58 -4.02 -33.57
N CYS A 136 15.62 -4.82 -33.35
CA CYS A 136 16.99 -4.30 -33.31
C CYS A 136 17.97 -5.17 -34.10
N VAL A 137 18.54 -4.62 -35.17
CA VAL A 137 19.60 -5.25 -35.97
C VAL A 137 21.00 -5.02 -35.34
N TYR A 138 21.13 -4.04 -34.43
CA TYR A 138 22.40 -3.72 -33.76
C TYR A 138 22.23 -3.25 -32.29
N THR A 139 21.37 -2.25 -32.01
CA THR A 139 21.13 -1.68 -30.66
C THR A 139 19.67 -1.28 -30.46
N LEU A 140 19.19 -1.16 -29.22
CA LEU A 140 17.81 -0.71 -28.93
C LEU A 140 17.65 0.79 -29.19
N THR A 141 16.82 1.14 -30.16
CA THR A 141 16.30 2.51 -30.31
C THR A 141 15.54 2.88 -29.05
N SER A 142 15.77 4.10 -28.55
CA SER A 142 15.13 4.52 -27.31
C SER A 142 13.61 4.44 -27.41
N CYS A 143 12.97 3.75 -26.46
CA CYS A 143 11.53 3.55 -26.45
C CYS A 143 10.97 3.57 -25.02
N TYR A 144 9.70 3.93 -24.92
CA TYR A 144 8.96 3.92 -23.66
C TYR A 144 8.22 2.59 -23.47
N ASN A 145 8.02 2.19 -22.22
CA ASN A 145 7.19 1.04 -21.91
C ASN A 145 5.71 1.26 -22.23
N LEU A 146 4.99 0.17 -22.50
CA LEU A 146 3.53 0.20 -22.37
C LEU A 146 3.18 0.24 -20.88
N ALA A 147 2.15 1.03 -20.54
CA ALA A 147 1.67 1.11 -19.17
C ALA A 147 1.22 -0.27 -18.68
N VAL A 148 1.64 -0.65 -17.47
CA VAL A 148 1.23 -1.90 -16.81
C VAL A 148 0.71 -1.61 -15.42
N SER A 149 -0.22 -2.43 -14.94
CA SER A 149 -0.78 -2.27 -13.60
C SER A 149 0.29 -2.48 -12.52
N VAL A 150 0.19 -1.75 -11.41
CA VAL A 150 1.00 -2.05 -10.21
C VAL A 150 0.62 -3.41 -9.65
N SER A 151 -0.66 -3.80 -9.73
CA SER A 151 -1.14 -5.10 -9.23
C SER A 151 -0.62 -6.33 -9.98
N SER A 152 -0.02 -6.17 -11.17
CA SER A 152 0.66 -7.29 -11.85
C SER A 152 2.08 -7.57 -11.34
N GLY A 153 2.62 -6.70 -10.48
CA GLY A 153 3.86 -6.95 -9.74
C GLY A 153 3.63 -7.80 -8.50
N ASN A 154 4.71 -8.17 -7.83
CA ASN A 154 4.66 -8.90 -6.57
C ASN A 154 5.43 -8.16 -5.48
N SER A 155 5.04 -8.28 -4.22
CA SER A 155 5.82 -7.77 -3.09
C SER A 155 5.91 -8.77 -1.95
N THR A 156 7.13 -9.05 -1.49
CA THR A 156 7.35 -9.84 -0.28
C THR A 156 6.80 -9.17 0.99
N GLY A 157 6.51 -7.87 0.92
CA GLY A 157 5.86 -7.10 1.97
C GLY A 157 4.35 -6.95 1.83
N ALA A 158 3.70 -7.61 0.86
CA ALA A 158 2.24 -7.49 0.63
C ALA A 158 1.40 -7.75 1.88
N ARG A 159 1.76 -8.77 2.66
CA ARG A 159 1.09 -9.12 3.92
C ARG A 159 1.04 -7.97 4.93
N MET A 160 1.98 -7.04 4.87
CA MET A 160 2.03 -5.89 5.79
C MET A 160 0.88 -4.90 5.56
N MET A 161 0.27 -4.93 4.37
CA MET A 161 -0.86 -4.08 3.99
C MET A 161 -2.22 -4.80 4.13
N GLU A 162 -2.22 -6.04 4.62
CA GLU A 162 -3.46 -6.76 4.95
C GLU A 162 -4.07 -6.22 6.25
N GLU A 163 -5.41 -6.21 6.31
CA GLU A 163 -6.19 -5.70 7.45
C GLU A 163 -5.65 -6.19 8.80
N GLU A 164 -5.43 -7.50 8.95
CA GLU A 164 -5.02 -8.10 10.22
C GLU A 164 -3.63 -7.62 10.64
N THR A 165 -2.68 -7.59 9.71
CA THR A 165 -1.30 -7.16 10.00
C THR A 165 -1.24 -5.67 10.32
N LEU A 166 -1.99 -4.84 9.59
CA LEU A 166 -2.11 -3.40 9.87
C LEU A 166 -2.73 -3.16 11.24
N TYR A 167 -3.83 -3.84 11.56
CA TYR A 167 -4.50 -3.74 12.85
C TYR A 167 -3.54 -4.05 14.01
N ASN A 168 -2.85 -5.19 13.93
CA ASN A 168 -1.90 -5.60 14.96
C ASN A 168 -0.71 -4.64 15.06
N SER A 169 -0.25 -4.07 13.94
CA SER A 169 0.81 -3.06 13.92
C SER A 169 0.39 -1.75 14.59
N ILE A 170 -0.86 -1.31 14.38
CA ILE A 170 -1.41 -0.12 15.06
C ILE A 170 -1.43 -0.37 16.57
N LEU A 171 -1.98 -1.51 17.02
CA LEU A 171 -2.09 -1.82 18.45
C LEU A 171 -0.74 -2.00 19.15
N TYR A 172 0.27 -2.50 18.43
CA TYR A 172 1.63 -2.64 18.96
C TYR A 172 2.22 -1.29 19.36
N ASN A 173 1.91 -0.22 18.61
CA ASN A 173 2.45 1.11 18.84
C ASN A 173 1.68 1.95 19.88
N LEU A 174 0.63 1.41 20.50
CA LEU A 174 -0.22 2.11 21.47
C LEU A 174 0.12 1.75 22.91
N SER A 175 0.27 2.77 23.76
CA SER A 175 0.45 2.58 25.22
C SER A 175 -0.87 2.30 25.94
N VAL A 176 -1.99 2.82 25.44
CA VAL A 176 -3.32 2.66 26.03
C VAL A 176 -4.21 1.86 25.08
N ARG A 177 -4.83 0.82 25.63
CA ARG A 177 -5.74 -0.06 24.90
C ARG A 177 -7.08 -0.07 25.60
N ASN A 178 -8.11 0.31 24.87
CA ASN A 178 -9.50 0.20 25.30
C ASN A 178 -10.35 -0.23 24.10
N GLU A 179 -11.59 -0.59 24.39
CA GLU A 179 -12.53 -1.11 23.40
C GLU A 179 -12.71 -0.20 22.17
N LYS A 180 -12.85 1.11 22.42
CA LYS A 180 -13.06 2.10 21.36
C LYS A 180 -11.85 2.20 20.46
N ILE A 181 -10.66 2.16 21.04
CA ILE A 181 -9.38 2.13 20.31
C ILE A 181 -9.27 0.84 19.48
N PHE A 182 -9.76 -0.30 19.96
CA PHE A 182 -9.79 -1.53 19.16
C PHE A 182 -10.71 -1.41 17.94
N LEU A 183 -11.93 -0.93 18.13
CA LEU A 183 -12.90 -0.73 17.04
C LEU A 183 -12.38 0.27 16.00
N LEU A 184 -11.85 1.41 16.45
CA LEU A 184 -11.27 2.44 15.60
C LEU A 184 -10.08 1.88 14.80
N SER A 185 -9.15 1.19 15.47
CA SER A 185 -7.97 0.62 14.82
C SER A 185 -8.33 -0.43 13.80
N ARG A 186 -9.36 -1.25 14.07
CA ARG A 186 -9.83 -2.27 13.14
C ARG A 186 -10.49 -1.65 11.92
N ALA A 187 -11.34 -0.65 12.12
CA ALA A 187 -11.99 0.07 11.02
C ALA A 187 -10.97 0.80 10.13
N LEU A 188 -9.96 1.44 10.72
CA LEU A 188 -8.87 2.08 9.98
C LEU A 188 -8.00 1.07 9.21
N ALA A 189 -7.57 -0.01 9.86
CA ALA A 189 -6.79 -1.05 9.21
C ALA A 189 -7.52 -1.66 8.01
N LYS A 190 -8.82 -1.91 8.15
CA LYS A 190 -9.66 -2.40 7.06
C LYS A 190 -9.79 -1.40 5.92
N THR A 191 -10.01 -0.12 6.26
CA THR A 191 -10.10 0.97 5.27
C THR A 191 -8.80 1.09 4.48
N PHE A 192 -7.66 1.14 5.16
CA PHE A 192 -6.36 1.26 4.51
C PHE A 192 -6.02 0.04 3.66
N SER A 193 -6.31 -1.17 4.14
CA SER A 193 -6.05 -2.39 3.38
C SER A 193 -6.89 -2.44 2.10
N PHE A 194 -8.19 -2.13 2.20
CA PHE A 194 -9.09 -2.08 1.05
C PHE A 194 -8.66 -1.03 0.01
N GLU A 195 -8.36 0.18 0.46
CA GLU A 195 -8.02 1.31 -0.42
C GLU A 195 -6.65 1.13 -1.06
N PHE A 196 -5.72 0.51 -0.35
CA PHE A 196 -4.44 0.11 -0.90
C PHE A 196 -4.60 -0.91 -2.02
N ALA A 197 -5.40 -1.96 -1.83
CA ALA A 197 -5.67 -2.96 -2.86
C ALA A 197 -6.32 -2.31 -4.10
N ARG A 198 -7.35 -1.47 -3.88
CA ARG A 198 -8.01 -0.71 -4.97
C ARG A 198 -7.03 0.19 -5.71
N TRP A 199 -6.14 0.87 -4.99
CA TRP A 199 -5.10 1.70 -5.60
C TRP A 199 -4.15 0.86 -6.45
N GLN A 200 -3.66 -0.29 -5.97
CA GLN A 200 -2.77 -1.16 -6.74
C GLN A 200 -3.37 -1.57 -8.09
N ASP A 201 -4.67 -1.83 -8.12
CA ASP A 201 -5.39 -2.20 -9.36
C ASP A 201 -5.61 -1.03 -10.31
N SER A 202 -5.68 0.20 -9.80
CA SER A 202 -5.94 1.41 -10.58
C SER A 202 -4.67 2.20 -10.96
N CYS A 203 -3.54 1.89 -10.33
CA CYS A 203 -2.25 2.54 -10.53
C CYS A 203 -1.42 1.77 -11.55
N PHE A 204 -0.63 2.49 -12.33
CA PHE A 204 0.16 1.94 -13.42
C PHE A 204 1.58 2.47 -13.44
N ILE A 205 2.49 1.60 -13.87
CA ILE A 205 3.88 1.88 -14.14
C ILE A 205 4.03 2.36 -15.57
N ALA A 206 4.55 3.57 -15.75
CA ALA A 206 4.72 4.19 -17.06
C ALA A 206 6.01 5.01 -17.15
N ASP A 207 6.30 5.53 -18.34
CA ASP A 207 7.39 6.45 -18.65
C ASP A 207 8.81 5.88 -18.41
N ILE A 208 8.97 4.58 -18.27
CA ILE A 208 10.29 3.95 -18.28
C ILE A 208 10.85 4.08 -19.69
N GLN A 209 11.96 4.80 -19.81
CA GLN A 209 12.68 4.94 -21.07
C GLN A 209 13.80 3.91 -21.13
N ALA A 210 13.65 2.91 -22.01
CA ALA A 210 14.70 1.96 -22.31
C ALA A 210 15.60 2.48 -23.43
N LYS A 211 16.92 2.25 -23.29
CA LYS A 211 17.93 2.54 -24.33
C LYS A 211 19.16 1.66 -24.20
N GLY A 212 19.93 1.54 -25.28
CA GLY A 212 21.21 0.82 -25.32
C GLY A 212 21.04 -0.67 -25.61
N GLY A 213 21.91 -1.50 -25.05
CA GLY A 213 21.93 -2.94 -25.33
C GLY A 213 22.33 -3.29 -26.77
N ILE A 214 22.75 -4.53 -26.97
CA ILE A 214 23.26 -5.03 -28.25
C ILE A 214 22.53 -6.32 -28.60
N ALA A 215 22.10 -6.44 -29.86
CA ALA A 215 21.59 -7.70 -30.39
C ALA A 215 22.77 -8.59 -30.85
N PRO A 216 22.83 -9.88 -30.48
CA PRO A 216 23.91 -10.77 -30.89
C PRO A 216 23.87 -10.99 -32.42
N GLN A 217 25.06 -11.04 -33.03
CA GLN A 217 25.22 -11.37 -34.44
C GLN A 217 25.62 -12.84 -34.64
N PRO A 218 25.17 -13.48 -35.74
CA PRO A 218 24.18 -13.01 -36.72
C PRO A 218 22.74 -13.13 -36.18
N ALA A 219 21.82 -12.34 -36.73
CA ALA A 219 20.39 -12.53 -36.46
C ALA A 219 19.96 -13.96 -36.89
N PRO A 220 19.16 -14.68 -36.09
CA PRO A 220 18.70 -16.01 -36.48
C PRO A 220 17.92 -15.96 -37.81
N ILE A 221 18.35 -16.74 -38.80
CA ILE A 221 17.73 -16.77 -40.13
C ILE A 221 16.25 -17.13 -40.01
N GLY A 222 15.36 -16.28 -40.53
CA GLY A 222 13.91 -16.51 -40.57
C GLY A 222 13.14 -16.13 -39.30
N VAL A 223 13.79 -15.63 -38.25
CA VAL A 223 13.16 -15.35 -36.94
C VAL A 223 13.06 -13.85 -36.63
N GLY A 224 13.58 -13.00 -37.53
CA GLY A 224 13.63 -11.55 -37.32
C GLY A 224 14.82 -11.10 -36.45
N PRO A 225 14.80 -9.84 -35.98
CA PRO A 225 15.89 -9.26 -35.17
C PRO A 225 16.23 -10.11 -33.92
N GLY A 226 17.51 -10.18 -33.57
CA GLY A 226 18.02 -10.96 -32.44
C GLY A 226 17.64 -10.38 -31.08
N GLN A 227 17.79 -11.17 -30.00
CA GLN A 227 17.49 -10.75 -28.63
C GLN A 227 18.38 -9.59 -28.17
N VAL A 228 17.81 -8.46 -27.74
CA VAL A 228 18.61 -7.37 -27.15
C VAL A 228 19.09 -7.77 -25.75
N LYS A 229 20.40 -7.62 -25.48
CA LYS A 229 20.99 -7.79 -24.15
C LYS A 229 21.58 -6.49 -23.62
N GLY A 230 21.38 -6.23 -22.33
CA GLY A 230 22.03 -5.12 -21.62
C GLY A 230 21.41 -3.73 -21.82
N ALA A 231 20.19 -3.66 -22.34
CA ALA A 231 19.44 -2.40 -22.38
C ALA A 231 18.99 -2.01 -20.96
N LYS A 232 19.01 -0.71 -20.66
CA LYS A 232 18.65 -0.16 -19.34
C LYS A 232 17.47 0.80 -19.46
N GLY A 233 16.48 0.60 -18.61
CA GLY A 233 15.32 1.46 -18.41
C GLY A 233 15.52 2.38 -17.21
N ASN A 234 15.18 3.66 -17.38
CA ASN A 234 15.22 4.67 -16.30
C ASN A 234 13.96 5.55 -16.36
N ASN A 235 13.73 6.32 -15.29
CA ASN A 235 12.70 7.37 -15.17
C ASN A 235 11.26 6.90 -15.10
N GLY A 236 11.00 5.63 -14.77
CA GLY A 236 9.63 5.17 -14.61
C GLY A 236 8.93 5.85 -13.44
N LYS A 237 7.62 6.04 -13.57
CA LYS A 237 6.77 6.68 -12.57
C LYS A 237 5.52 5.85 -12.31
N LEU A 238 4.95 6.05 -11.13
CA LEU A 238 3.59 5.63 -10.82
C LEU A 238 2.61 6.69 -11.34
N LYS A 239 1.59 6.24 -12.06
CA LYS A 239 0.50 7.07 -12.58
C LYS A 239 -0.84 6.43 -12.25
N GLY A 240 -1.90 7.23 -12.15
CA GLY A 240 -3.24 6.73 -11.84
C GLY A 240 -3.89 7.51 -10.70
N ALA A 241 -4.97 6.95 -10.17
CA ALA A 241 -5.71 7.59 -9.09
C ALA A 241 -4.90 7.64 -7.80
N TYR A 242 -5.08 8.71 -7.03
CA TYR A 242 -4.65 8.77 -5.64
C TYR A 242 -5.74 8.17 -4.75
N PHE A 243 -5.42 7.99 -3.47
CA PHE A 243 -6.43 7.79 -2.44
C PHE A 243 -7.46 8.92 -2.44
N ASP A 244 -8.73 8.55 -2.57
CA ASP A 244 -9.87 9.46 -2.44
C ASP A 244 -10.28 9.52 -0.98
N ALA A 245 -9.84 10.56 -0.27
CA ALA A 245 -10.10 10.73 1.15
C ALA A 245 -11.60 10.67 1.50
N GLU A 246 -12.48 11.18 0.64
CA GLU A 246 -13.92 11.17 0.91
C GLU A 246 -14.49 9.76 0.81
N GLU A 247 -14.05 8.99 -0.18
CA GLU A 247 -14.45 7.58 -0.30
C GLU A 247 -13.87 6.73 0.84
N MET A 248 -12.63 6.98 1.23
CA MET A 248 -12.00 6.34 2.38
C MET A 248 -12.80 6.60 3.67
N LYS A 249 -13.22 7.84 3.91
CA LYS A 249 -14.04 8.21 5.07
C LYS A 249 -15.38 7.47 5.09
N LYS A 250 -16.06 7.38 3.93
CA LYS A 250 -17.32 6.62 3.83
C LYS A 250 -17.12 5.15 4.15
N ASN A 251 -16.06 4.53 3.60
CA ASN A 251 -15.71 3.14 3.87
C ASN A 251 -15.38 2.92 5.35
N PHE A 252 -14.62 3.84 5.94
CA PHE A 252 -14.30 3.83 7.37
C PHE A 252 -15.54 3.86 8.26
N ILE A 253 -16.46 4.81 8.04
CA ILE A 253 -17.71 4.91 8.82
C ILE A 253 -18.52 3.62 8.67
N LYS A 254 -18.67 3.12 7.44
CA LYS A 254 -19.37 1.86 7.17
C LYS A 254 -18.76 0.70 7.94
N TYR A 255 -17.44 0.57 7.95
CA TYR A 255 -16.76 -0.51 8.67
C TYR A 255 -16.88 -0.37 10.18
N LEU A 256 -16.82 0.86 10.70
CA LEU A 256 -17.03 1.13 12.12
C LEU A 256 -18.47 0.73 12.53
N ASP A 257 -19.47 1.11 11.74
CA ASP A 257 -20.87 0.73 11.96
C ASP A 257 -21.08 -0.79 11.93
N ASP A 258 -20.48 -1.47 10.96
CA ASP A 258 -20.56 -2.93 10.83
C ASP A 258 -19.95 -3.64 12.04
N LEU A 259 -18.82 -3.13 12.56
CA LEU A 259 -18.19 -3.65 13.78
C LEU A 259 -19.06 -3.42 15.01
N ASN A 260 -19.64 -2.22 15.15
CA ASN A 260 -20.58 -1.89 16.23
C ASN A 260 -21.84 -2.77 16.21
N LYS A 261 -22.40 -3.04 15.02
CA LYS A 261 -23.56 -3.95 14.87
C LYS A 261 -23.23 -5.38 15.26
N LYS A 262 -22.07 -5.89 14.82
CA LYS A 262 -21.60 -7.23 15.20
C LYS A 262 -21.41 -7.35 16.70
N ARG A 263 -20.90 -6.30 17.34
CA ARG A 263 -20.72 -6.26 18.80
C ARG A 263 -22.04 -6.30 19.55
N THR A 264 -22.98 -5.45 19.18
CA THR A 264 -24.24 -5.25 19.93
C THR A 264 -25.27 -6.35 19.71
N GLY A 265 -24.99 -7.34 18.85
CA GLY A 265 -25.94 -8.40 18.48
C GLY A 265 -27.18 -7.90 17.72
N LYS A 266 -27.26 -6.58 17.44
CA LYS A 266 -28.33 -5.97 16.65
C LYS A 266 -28.02 -6.16 15.17
N SER A 267 -28.26 -7.36 14.67
CA SER A 267 -28.56 -7.59 13.27
C SER A 267 -29.76 -6.71 12.91
N GLY A 268 -29.57 -5.74 12.02
CA GLY A 268 -30.64 -4.87 11.55
C GLY A 268 -31.67 -5.69 10.78
N VAL A 269 -32.73 -6.12 11.46
CA VAL A 269 -34.02 -6.32 10.79
C VAL A 269 -34.42 -4.93 10.32
N SER A 270 -34.28 -4.69 9.02
CA SER A 270 -34.85 -3.51 8.38
C SER A 270 -36.35 -3.49 8.68
N SER A 271 -36.78 -2.61 9.59
CA SER A 271 -38.17 -2.18 9.62
C SER A 271 -38.40 -1.34 8.37
N ILE A 272 -38.77 -2.02 7.29
CA ILE A 272 -39.50 -1.39 6.19
C ILE A 272 -40.82 -0.95 6.80
N SER A 273 -40.85 0.29 7.30
CA SER A 273 -42.09 1.03 7.50
C SER A 273 -42.52 1.53 6.13
N SER A 274 -43.17 0.66 5.36
CA SER A 274 -44.09 1.12 4.33
C SER A 274 -45.46 1.24 4.98
N LYS A 275 -45.82 2.48 5.34
CA LYS A 275 -47.23 2.87 5.22
C LYS A 275 -47.63 2.67 3.77
N ILE A 276 -48.54 1.73 3.52
CA ILE A 276 -49.79 1.84 2.75
C ILE A 276 -50.73 0.80 3.36
#